data_AF-A0A2V9AZK7-F1
#
_entry.id   AF-A0A2V9AZK7-F1
#
_cell.length_a   1.000
_cell.length_b   1.000
_cell.length_c   1.000
_cell.angle_alpha   90.00
_cell.angle_beta   90.00
_cell.angle_gamma   90.00
#
_symmetry.space_group_name_H-M   'P 1'
#
loop_
_entity.id
_entity.type
_entity.pdbx_description
1 polymer ?
#
loop_
_entity_poly.entity_id
_entity_poly.type
_entity_poly.pdbx_seq_one_letter_code
_entity_poly.pdbx_strand_id
1 'polypeptide(L)'
;MRMPPEKFLYKKRLCTSRRGTLGRVTLLVCQFLVFVAARGAAAQTTEEPRVLIERVEFLGNRRVRSDTLRARLFVRSGDLYNEETLRRDFQGLWNTGFFEDIRLRVEDSASGPGRKIVIFELKERPIIRRIRYDGIHSVSESDILDRFKERKVGLTVESQLDPTKIMKADTVLKELLGEHGRQFAKVTPQIERIASSNAVILVFKVEEGAKVKVGGIHFTGNHAFSDRKLIRAMRHDRPYAIPMYFTELGVLSKTFDKDKLNEDLEVGVRGLYQDSGYFRVLVKEPFLEHIDTQTNKLGVPVPLMAKSHGKAVNITIPIEEGPRYQMGTLKIVSADPDKALSLKVEALKKVFPLTQGDVLNVSKLRKAMKDYTSVYGEYGFIDFTAEPDFDVDDANKIINITLKFDEQKQYYVRRIDFAGNTTTRDKVIRREL
;
A
#
# COMPACT_ATOMS: atom_id res chain seq x y z
N MET A 1 40.80 -13.50 -1.81
CA MET A 1 40.01 -14.51 -1.06
C MET A 1 38.56 -14.40 -1.53
N ARG A 2 37.78 -15.42 -1.92
CA ARG A 2 37.70 -16.86 -1.55
C ARG A 2 37.37 -17.12 -0.07
N MET A 3 36.08 -17.02 0.31
CA MET A 3 35.20 -18.15 0.66
C MET A 3 33.74 -17.65 0.93
N PRO A 4 32.69 -18.50 0.87
CA PRO A 4 31.27 -18.11 0.89
C PRO A 4 30.54 -18.36 2.24
N PRO A 5 29.26 -17.95 2.41
CA PRO A 5 28.52 -18.13 3.67
C PRO A 5 27.81 -19.49 3.79
N GLU A 6 27.74 -20.03 5.01
CA GLU A 6 26.99 -21.26 5.31
C GLU A 6 25.48 -21.01 5.50
N LYS A 7 24.66 -21.94 4.99
CA LYS A 7 23.21 -22.01 5.23
C LYS A 7 22.85 -23.34 5.88
N PHE A 8 22.54 -23.34 7.17
CA PHE A 8 22.06 -24.55 7.84
C PHE A 8 20.59 -24.84 7.51
N LEU A 9 20.36 -25.87 6.68
CA LEU A 9 19.04 -26.38 6.31
C LEU A 9 18.60 -27.51 7.25
N TYR A 10 17.61 -27.25 8.11
CA TYR A 10 17.09 -28.25 9.05
C TYR A 10 16.13 -29.23 8.37
N LYS A 11 16.61 -30.43 8.01
CA LYS A 11 15.86 -31.40 7.18
C LYS A 11 15.37 -32.60 7.99
N LYS A 12 14.15 -32.52 8.53
CA LYS A 12 13.48 -33.66 9.19
C LYS A 12 13.33 -34.84 8.21
N ARG A 13 13.70 -36.06 8.65
CA ARG A 13 13.22 -37.34 8.09
C ARG A 13 12.89 -38.29 9.24
N LEU A 14 11.84 -39.09 9.05
CA LEU A 14 11.35 -40.04 10.06
C LEU A 14 12.22 -41.30 10.06
N CYS A 15 12.37 -41.92 11.24
CA CYS A 15 13.00 -43.23 11.38
C CYS A 15 11.94 -44.33 11.31
N THR A 16 12.06 -45.24 10.36
CA THR A 16 11.16 -46.42 10.22
C THR A 16 11.92 -47.70 10.52
N SER A 17 11.42 -48.47 11.49
CA SER A 17 12.00 -49.75 11.93
C SER A 17 11.96 -50.83 10.84
N ARG A 18 13.03 -51.65 10.74
CA ARG A 18 12.99 -53.02 10.21
C ARG A 18 14.09 -53.90 10.85
N ARG A 19 13.93 -55.21 10.72
CA ARG A 19 14.64 -56.26 11.50
C ARG A 19 15.76 -56.94 10.71
N GLY A 20 16.72 -57.52 11.43
CA GLY A 20 17.59 -58.61 10.97
C GLY A 20 18.99 -58.56 11.60
N THR A 21 19.71 -59.62 11.97
CA THR A 21 19.46 -61.01 12.44
C THR A 21 20.82 -61.72 12.43
N LEU A 22 21.25 -62.28 13.58
CA LEU A 22 22.30 -63.30 13.78
C LEU A 22 23.79 -63.01 13.43
N GLY A 23 24.68 -63.35 14.38
CA GLY A 23 26.14 -63.55 14.27
C GLY A 23 26.66 -64.28 15.52
N ARG A 24 27.71 -65.14 15.43
CA ARG A 24 28.11 -66.14 16.47
C ARG A 24 29.61 -66.49 16.43
N VAL A 25 30.25 -67.07 17.47
CA VAL A 25 29.76 -67.36 18.85
C VAL A 25 30.26 -66.27 19.82
N THR A 26 31.23 -66.35 20.75
CA THR A 26 32.04 -67.42 21.38
C THR A 26 32.43 -66.91 22.78
N LEU A 27 31.73 -67.28 23.87
CA LEU A 27 31.91 -68.45 24.74
C LEU A 27 33.18 -68.42 25.63
N LEU A 28 33.04 -67.97 26.88
CA LEU A 28 33.80 -68.44 28.05
C LEU A 28 32.87 -68.37 29.28
N VAL A 29 32.91 -69.37 30.16
CA VAL A 29 31.92 -69.58 31.25
C VAL A 29 32.58 -69.40 32.62
N CYS A 30 31.89 -68.72 33.53
CA CYS A 30 31.97 -69.01 34.95
C CYS A 30 30.59 -68.85 35.62
N GLN A 31 30.32 -69.69 36.61
CA GLN A 31 29.08 -69.78 37.40
C GLN A 31 29.30 -69.06 38.76
N PHE A 32 28.33 -68.77 39.65
CA PHE A 32 26.86 -68.86 39.69
C PHE A 32 26.32 -67.88 40.76
N LEU A 33 24.99 -67.76 40.87
CA LEU A 33 24.21 -67.30 42.05
C LEU A 33 24.48 -65.92 42.72
N VAL A 34 23.58 -64.98 42.41
CA VAL A 34 22.73 -64.21 43.36
C VAL A 34 23.38 -63.45 44.53
N PHE A 35 23.32 -62.11 44.45
CA PHE A 35 22.59 -61.34 45.47
C PHE A 35 21.89 -60.11 44.87
N VAL A 36 20.88 -59.56 45.57
CA VAL A 36 20.00 -58.49 45.08
C VAL A 36 20.67 -57.12 45.20
N ALA A 37 20.74 -56.38 44.10
CA ALA A 37 21.08 -54.95 44.09
C ALA A 37 20.41 -54.21 42.91
N ALA A 38 19.07 -54.12 42.93
CA ALA A 38 18.33 -53.21 42.05
C ALA A 38 18.54 -51.74 42.49
N ARG A 39 19.77 -51.22 42.33
CA ARG A 39 20.08 -49.81 42.57
C ARG A 39 19.33 -48.97 41.55
N GLY A 40 18.26 -48.32 41.99
CA GLY A 40 17.54 -47.34 41.18
C GLY A 40 18.51 -46.25 40.72
N ALA A 41 18.64 -46.09 39.40
CA ALA A 41 19.24 -44.91 38.81
C ALA A 41 18.28 -43.73 39.05
N ALA A 42 18.37 -43.13 40.24
CA ALA A 42 17.70 -41.88 40.55
C ALA A 42 18.17 -40.85 39.53
N ALA A 43 17.26 -40.41 38.65
CA ALA A 43 17.53 -39.28 37.78
C ALA A 43 17.74 -38.06 38.69
N GLN A 44 18.99 -37.68 38.88
CA GLN A 44 19.34 -36.43 39.55
C GLN A 44 18.93 -35.29 38.62
N THR A 45 17.68 -34.85 38.77
CA THR A 45 17.27 -33.52 38.33
C THR A 45 18.16 -32.53 39.08
N THR A 46 19.20 -32.04 38.42
CA THR A 46 19.96 -30.89 38.90
C THR A 46 18.97 -29.74 38.99
N GLU A 47 18.49 -29.44 40.20
CA GLU A 47 17.84 -28.15 40.43
C GLU A 47 18.85 -27.06 40.10
N GLU A 48 18.61 -26.30 39.03
CA GLU A 48 19.35 -25.06 38.84
C GLU A 48 19.17 -24.20 40.09
N PRO A 49 20.24 -23.56 40.58
CA PRO A 49 20.15 -22.75 41.79
C PRO A 49 19.04 -21.72 41.59
N ARG A 50 18.06 -21.68 42.50
CA ARG A 50 16.86 -20.85 42.38
C ARG A 50 17.20 -19.38 42.55
N VAL A 51 17.78 -18.78 41.51
CA VAL A 51 18.23 -17.39 41.51
C VAL A 51 17.02 -16.47 41.57
N LEU A 52 17.03 -15.54 42.53
CA LEU A 52 15.97 -14.55 42.72
C LEU A 52 16.41 -13.18 42.20
N ILE A 53 15.47 -12.45 41.60
CA ILE A 53 15.68 -11.08 41.16
C ILE A 53 15.48 -10.17 42.37
N GLU A 54 16.57 -9.58 42.87
CA GLU A 54 16.51 -8.72 44.05
C GLU A 54 15.77 -7.41 43.75
N ARG A 55 16.14 -6.77 42.63
CA ARG A 55 15.55 -5.51 42.17
C ARG A 55 15.78 -5.27 40.68
N VAL A 56 14.90 -4.45 40.11
CA VAL A 56 14.97 -3.97 38.73
C VAL A 56 15.25 -2.47 38.72
N GLU A 57 16.37 -2.09 38.10
CA GLU A 57 16.85 -0.72 37.95
C GLU A 57 16.73 -0.25 36.49
N PHE A 58 16.48 1.04 36.34
CA PHE A 58 16.40 1.72 35.03
C PHE A 58 17.39 2.88 35.05
N LEU A 59 18.29 2.93 34.06
CA LEU A 59 19.30 3.98 33.92
C LEU A 59 19.09 4.72 32.60
N GLY A 60 19.22 6.05 32.61
CA GLY A 60 19.17 6.87 31.40
C GLY A 60 17.78 7.33 30.94
N ASN A 61 16.69 6.85 31.55
CA ASN A 61 15.37 7.45 31.38
C ASN A 61 15.32 8.84 32.04
N ARG A 62 14.56 9.77 31.44
CA ARG A 62 14.44 11.18 31.83
C ARG A 62 13.01 11.71 31.68
N ARG A 63 12.39 11.51 30.52
CA ARG A 63 11.00 11.89 30.24
C ARG A 63 10.02 10.78 30.62
N VAL A 64 10.42 9.51 30.49
CA VAL A 64 9.59 8.37 30.88
C VAL A 64 9.89 8.00 32.33
N ARG A 65 8.88 8.07 33.22
CA ARG A 65 9.03 7.71 34.63
C ARG A 65 9.35 6.23 34.81
N SER A 66 10.25 5.91 35.74
CA SER A 66 10.63 4.53 36.05
C SER A 66 9.44 3.66 36.50
N ASP A 67 8.44 4.26 37.17
CA ASP A 67 7.18 3.58 37.55
C ASP A 67 6.40 3.12 36.31
N THR A 68 6.36 3.96 35.27
CA THR A 68 5.68 3.72 33.98
C THR A 68 6.38 2.68 33.11
N LEU A 69 7.64 2.38 33.41
CA LEU A 69 8.41 1.26 32.84
C LEU A 69 8.19 -0.02 33.66
N ARG A 70 8.34 0.06 34.98
CA ARG A 70 8.08 -1.06 35.92
C ARG A 70 6.67 -1.64 35.76
N ALA A 71 5.67 -0.79 35.55
CA ALA A 71 4.28 -1.21 35.30
C ALA A 71 4.04 -1.91 33.95
N ARG A 72 5.04 -1.94 33.05
CA ARG A 72 5.02 -2.68 31.78
C ARG A 72 5.83 -3.98 31.80
N LEU A 73 6.62 -4.21 32.85
CA LEU A 73 7.39 -5.44 32.97
C LEU A 73 6.55 -6.56 33.60
N PHE A 74 6.78 -7.78 33.13
CA PHE A 74 6.34 -9.00 33.78
C PHE A 74 7.22 -9.31 35.00
N VAL A 75 8.54 -9.07 34.92
CA VAL A 75 9.48 -9.26 36.04
C VAL A 75 9.29 -8.22 37.15
N ARG A 76 9.30 -8.69 38.39
CA ARG A 76 9.24 -7.92 39.64
C ARG A 76 10.38 -8.30 40.59
N SER A 77 10.63 -7.43 41.57
CA SER A 77 11.49 -7.76 42.72
C SER A 77 10.90 -8.94 43.49
N GLY A 78 11.70 -9.98 43.73
CA GLY A 78 11.30 -11.22 44.38
C GLY A 78 10.95 -12.37 43.43
N ASP A 79 10.85 -12.14 42.12
CA ASP A 79 10.57 -13.19 41.15
C ASP A 79 11.78 -14.11 40.91
N LEU A 80 11.52 -15.33 40.43
CA LEU A 80 12.55 -16.25 39.93
C LEU A 80 13.18 -15.69 38.64
N TYR A 81 14.51 -15.75 38.56
CA TYR A 81 15.25 -15.36 37.37
C TYR A 81 14.92 -16.29 36.19
N ASN A 82 14.40 -15.71 35.10
CA ASN A 82 14.10 -16.43 33.86
C ASN A 82 14.44 -15.53 32.65
N GLU A 83 15.35 -16.01 31.80
CA GLU A 83 15.80 -15.27 30.62
C GLU A 83 14.67 -15.09 29.58
N GLU A 84 13.72 -16.02 29.46
CA GLU A 84 12.57 -15.84 28.57
C GLU A 84 11.70 -14.67 29.01
N THR A 85 11.45 -14.51 30.31
CA THR A 85 10.65 -13.39 30.82
C THR A 85 11.38 -12.07 30.58
N LEU A 86 12.69 -12.02 30.84
CA LEU A 86 13.52 -10.85 30.54
C LEU A 86 13.56 -10.52 29.03
N ARG A 87 13.53 -11.54 28.15
CA ARG A 87 13.47 -11.36 26.70
C ARG A 87 12.10 -10.83 26.24
N ARG A 88 11.01 -11.27 26.85
CA ARG A 88 9.65 -10.74 26.62
C ARG A 88 9.54 -9.29 27.13
N ASP A 89 10.14 -8.99 28.28
CA ASP A 89 10.21 -7.64 28.86
C ASP A 89 11.02 -6.68 27.99
N PHE A 90 12.19 -7.11 27.50
CA PHE A 90 12.97 -6.37 26.52
C PHE A 90 12.16 -6.05 25.25
N GLN A 91 11.45 -7.04 24.69
CA GLN A 91 10.58 -6.84 23.54
C GLN A 91 9.40 -5.91 23.86
N GLY A 92 8.80 -6.02 25.04
CA GLY A 92 7.74 -5.14 25.53
C GLY A 92 8.18 -3.68 25.62
N LEU A 93 9.37 -3.42 26.18
CA LEU A 93 9.97 -2.08 26.21
C LEU A 93 10.33 -1.57 24.81
N TRP A 94 10.93 -2.41 23.96
CA TRP A 94 11.30 -2.03 22.59
C TRP A 94 10.07 -1.63 21.77
N ASN A 95 8.99 -2.41 21.87
CA ASN A 95 7.72 -2.19 21.17
C ASN A 95 6.96 -0.93 21.64
N THR A 96 7.38 -0.26 22.73
CA THR A 96 6.85 1.07 23.06
C THR A 96 7.31 2.16 22.08
N GLY A 97 8.42 1.94 21.36
CA GLY A 97 9.06 2.95 20.52
C GLY A 97 9.76 4.08 21.28
N PHE A 98 9.75 4.07 22.63
CA PHE A 98 10.26 5.18 23.44
C PHE A 98 11.80 5.29 23.47
N PHE A 99 12.52 4.22 23.07
CA PHE A 99 13.97 4.10 23.24
C PHE A 99 14.72 3.89 21.91
N GLU A 100 15.84 4.61 21.74
CA GLU A 100 16.78 4.56 20.61
C GLU A 100 17.70 3.33 20.74
N ASP A 101 18.11 3.02 21.98
CA ASP A 101 18.92 1.87 22.39
C ASP A 101 18.41 1.37 23.76
N ILE A 102 18.42 0.06 23.96
CA ILE A 102 18.07 -0.63 25.21
C ILE A 102 19.14 -1.70 25.43
N ARG A 103 19.78 -1.72 26.58
CA ARG A 103 20.74 -2.77 26.96
C ARG A 103 20.32 -3.40 28.27
N LEU A 104 20.23 -4.71 28.27
CA LEU A 104 19.97 -5.51 29.46
C LEU A 104 21.33 -5.91 30.05
N ARG A 105 21.61 -5.47 31.27
CA ARG A 105 22.69 -6.03 32.10
C ARG A 105 22.08 -6.79 33.26
N VAL A 106 22.78 -7.84 33.69
CA VAL A 106 22.41 -8.65 34.83
C VAL A 106 23.65 -8.85 35.67
N GLU A 107 23.64 -8.32 36.89
CA GLU A 107 24.77 -8.31 37.81
C GLU A 107 24.44 -9.17 39.04
N ASP A 108 25.43 -9.86 39.61
CA ASP A 108 25.24 -10.64 40.83
C ASP A 108 25.23 -9.72 42.06
N SER A 109 24.27 -9.94 42.97
CA SER A 109 24.09 -9.04 44.12
C SER A 109 25.12 -9.28 45.21
N ALA A 110 25.74 -8.20 45.69
CA ALA A 110 26.56 -8.21 46.90
C ALA A 110 25.78 -8.63 48.18
N SER A 111 24.44 -8.62 48.14
CA SER A 111 23.59 -8.95 49.29
C SER A 111 23.38 -10.46 49.52
N GLY A 112 24.01 -11.33 48.73
CA GLY A 112 24.09 -12.77 48.99
C GLY A 112 24.09 -13.65 47.73
N PRO A 113 24.67 -14.87 47.78
CA PRO A 113 24.70 -15.78 46.65
C PRO A 113 23.29 -16.18 46.19
N GLY A 114 23.09 -16.33 44.88
CA GLY A 114 21.79 -16.66 44.30
C GLY A 114 20.83 -15.48 44.15
N ARG A 115 21.32 -14.23 44.20
CA ARG A 115 20.53 -13.04 43.86
C ARG A 115 21.14 -12.28 42.70
N LYS A 116 20.30 -11.83 41.76
CA LYS A 116 20.69 -11.00 40.61
C LYS A 116 19.96 -9.66 40.61
N ILE A 117 20.65 -8.62 40.17
CA ILE A 117 20.14 -7.28 39.92
C ILE A 117 19.97 -7.13 38.41
N VAL A 118 18.78 -6.70 37.98
CA VAL A 118 18.47 -6.51 36.56
C VAL A 118 18.52 -5.02 36.24
N ILE A 119 19.42 -4.62 35.36
CA ILE A 119 19.67 -3.22 35.01
C ILE A 119 19.32 -3.01 33.54
N PHE A 120 18.33 -2.17 33.28
CA PHE A 120 18.02 -1.68 31.93
C PHE A 120 18.72 -0.35 31.70
N GLU A 121 19.78 -0.34 30.87
CA GLU A 121 20.34 0.90 30.33
C GLU A 121 19.49 1.35 29.14
N LEU A 122 18.94 2.57 29.23
CA LEU A 122 17.94 3.10 28.33
C LEU A 122 18.42 4.42 27.71
N LYS A 123 18.34 4.50 26.37
CA LYS A 123 18.57 5.75 25.64
C LYS A 123 17.23 6.22 25.07
N GLU A 124 16.58 7.20 25.70
CA GLU A 124 15.30 7.74 25.19
C GLU A 124 15.43 8.32 23.77
N ARG A 125 14.44 8.06 22.91
CA ARG A 125 14.41 8.66 21.56
C ARG A 125 14.23 10.18 21.66
N PRO A 126 14.95 10.96 20.82
CA PRO A 126 14.75 12.40 20.77
C PRO A 126 13.37 12.75 20.20
N ILE A 127 12.87 13.92 20.58
CA ILE A 127 11.60 14.48 20.08
C ILE A 127 11.87 15.41 18.90
N ILE A 128 11.02 15.35 17.88
CA ILE A 128 11.09 16.22 16.69
C ILE A 128 10.54 17.61 17.05
N ARG A 129 11.43 18.57 17.28
CA ARG A 129 11.06 19.95 17.69
C ARG A 129 10.67 20.85 16.51
N ARG A 130 11.18 20.54 15.33
CA ARG A 130 10.81 21.18 14.05
C ARG A 130 11.13 20.21 12.91
N ILE A 131 10.31 20.22 11.87
CA ILE A 131 10.62 19.64 10.57
C ILE A 131 10.98 20.81 9.63
N ARG A 132 11.91 20.59 8.70
CA ARG A 132 12.27 21.53 7.63
C ARG A 132 12.35 20.79 6.30
N TYR A 133 12.03 21.49 5.22
CA TYR A 133 12.15 21.00 3.86
C TYR A 133 13.02 21.98 3.07
N ASP A 134 14.27 21.61 2.81
CA ASP A 134 15.27 22.45 2.14
C ASP A 134 15.41 21.97 0.68
N GLY A 135 15.29 22.88 -0.30
CA GLY A 135 15.46 22.57 -1.73
C GLY A 135 14.18 22.19 -2.50
N ILE A 136 13.01 22.28 -1.86
CA ILE A 136 11.71 22.09 -2.55
C ILE A 136 11.25 23.41 -3.17
N HIS A 137 10.85 23.34 -4.45
CA HIS A 137 10.39 24.46 -5.27
C HIS A 137 9.16 24.13 -6.15
N SER A 138 8.87 22.83 -6.38
CA SER A 138 7.78 22.35 -7.24
C SER A 138 6.48 22.02 -6.50
N VAL A 139 6.48 22.06 -5.17
CA VAL A 139 5.42 21.59 -4.26
C VAL A 139 5.42 22.51 -3.01
N SER A 140 4.27 22.77 -2.39
CA SER A 140 4.18 23.57 -1.15
C SER A 140 4.28 22.72 0.12
N GLU A 141 4.65 23.34 1.25
CA GLU A 141 4.67 22.64 2.55
C GLU A 141 3.27 22.16 2.98
N SER A 142 2.20 22.88 2.59
CA SER A 142 0.81 22.45 2.75
C SER A 142 0.54 21.11 2.06
N ASP A 143 0.90 20.98 0.78
CA ASP A 143 0.67 19.76 -0.01
C ASP A 143 1.39 18.56 0.63
N ILE A 144 2.62 18.78 1.12
CA ILE A 144 3.41 17.76 1.82
C ILE A 144 2.72 17.32 3.12
N LEU A 145 2.24 18.27 3.93
CA LEU A 145 1.57 17.98 5.19
C LEU A 145 0.24 17.24 4.97
N ASP A 146 -0.50 17.57 3.91
CA ASP A 146 -1.73 16.86 3.55
C ASP A 146 -1.45 15.46 2.99
N ARG A 147 -0.46 15.30 2.10
CA ARG A 147 0.01 13.98 1.63
C ARG A 147 0.47 13.08 2.77
N PHE A 148 1.10 13.65 3.81
CA PHE A 148 1.53 12.92 5.01
C PHE A 148 0.34 12.47 5.88
N LYS A 149 -0.79 13.19 5.89
CA LYS A 149 -2.05 12.76 6.51
C LYS A 149 -2.69 11.63 5.72
N GLU A 150 -2.87 11.81 4.41
CA GLU A 150 -3.46 10.82 3.49
C GLU A 150 -2.73 9.47 3.55
N ARG A 151 -1.41 9.49 3.38
CA ARG A 151 -0.54 8.30 3.41
C ARG A 151 -0.33 7.76 4.83
N LYS A 152 -0.92 8.40 5.86
CA LYS A 152 -0.83 8.04 7.28
C LYS A 152 0.63 7.82 7.70
N VAL A 153 1.48 8.83 7.47
CA VAL A 153 2.92 8.77 7.80
C VAL A 153 3.12 8.87 9.31
N GLY A 154 2.27 9.62 10.02
CA GLY A 154 2.31 9.75 11.48
C GLY A 154 3.56 10.46 12.01
N LEU A 155 4.21 11.25 11.15
CA LEU A 155 5.35 12.11 11.44
C LEU A 155 4.82 13.53 11.69
N THR A 156 4.96 14.04 12.92
CA THR A 156 4.52 15.40 13.30
C THR A 156 5.56 16.08 14.17
N VAL A 157 5.45 17.40 14.32
CA VAL A 157 6.14 18.13 15.40
C VAL A 157 5.69 17.58 16.76
N GLU A 158 6.59 17.62 17.75
CA GLU A 158 6.48 17.00 19.08
C GLU A 158 6.32 15.46 19.11
N SER A 159 6.40 14.78 17.96
CA SER A 159 6.45 13.31 17.93
C SER A 159 7.86 12.76 18.20
N GLN A 160 7.95 11.51 18.68
CA GLN A 160 9.22 10.80 18.86
C GLN A 160 9.84 10.45 17.50
N LEU A 161 11.17 10.57 17.40
CA LEU A 161 11.93 10.24 16.19
C LEU A 161 11.91 8.74 15.90
N ASP A 162 11.15 8.31 14.89
CA ASP A 162 11.11 6.92 14.42
C ASP A 162 11.69 6.82 13.00
N PRO A 163 12.82 6.12 12.77
CA PRO A 163 13.41 5.99 11.45
C PRO A 163 12.45 5.35 10.44
N THR A 164 11.54 4.48 10.89
CA THR A 164 10.51 3.87 10.04
C THR A 164 9.60 4.92 9.40
N LYS A 165 9.22 5.95 10.18
CA LYS A 165 8.44 7.09 9.70
C LYS A 165 9.25 8.03 8.82
N ILE A 166 10.54 8.20 9.10
CA ILE A 166 11.44 9.01 8.25
C ILE A 166 11.59 8.36 6.87
N MET A 167 11.80 7.04 6.80
CA MET A 167 11.83 6.30 5.54
C MET A 167 10.49 6.36 4.80
N LYS A 168 9.37 6.24 5.51
CA LYS A 168 8.05 6.41 4.90
C LYS A 168 7.81 7.84 4.38
N ALA A 169 8.27 8.87 5.11
CA ALA A 169 8.20 10.26 4.67
C ALA A 169 9.09 10.52 3.45
N ASP A 170 10.29 9.95 3.41
CA ASP A 170 11.22 9.99 2.27
C ASP A 170 10.59 9.38 1.00
N THR A 171 9.95 8.21 1.11
CA THR A 171 9.19 7.61 0.00
C THR A 171 8.01 8.50 -0.43
N VAL A 172 7.20 9.00 0.50
CA VAL A 172 6.01 9.83 0.17
C VAL A 172 6.41 11.19 -0.44
N LEU A 173 7.54 11.77 -0.05
CA LEU A 173 8.10 12.94 -0.72
C LEU A 173 8.56 12.62 -2.15
N LYS A 174 9.18 11.44 -2.37
CA LYS A 174 9.57 10.98 -3.72
C LYS A 174 8.37 10.67 -4.61
N GLU A 175 7.30 10.08 -4.07
CA GLU A 175 6.00 9.91 -4.75
C GLU A 175 5.45 11.28 -5.19
N LEU A 176 5.25 12.21 -4.25
CA LEU A 176 4.66 13.53 -4.50
C LEU A 176 5.47 14.38 -5.49
N LEU A 177 6.81 14.31 -5.41
CA LEU A 177 7.69 14.95 -6.39
C LEU A 177 7.59 14.25 -7.76
N GLY A 178 7.48 12.92 -7.80
CA GLY A 178 7.23 12.13 -9.01
C GLY A 178 5.91 12.50 -9.71
N GLU A 179 4.83 12.71 -8.96
CA GLU A 179 3.52 13.18 -9.43
C GLU A 179 3.60 14.58 -10.08
N HIS A 180 4.56 15.40 -9.63
CA HIS A 180 4.92 16.72 -10.19
C HIS A 180 6.01 16.63 -11.28
N GLY A 181 6.34 15.41 -11.74
CA GLY A 181 7.30 15.11 -12.81
C GLY A 181 8.76 15.23 -12.41
N ARG A 182 9.08 15.18 -11.11
CA ARG A 182 10.43 15.15 -10.57
C ARG A 182 10.81 13.70 -10.20
N GLN A 183 10.66 12.79 -11.16
CA GLN A 183 10.85 11.34 -10.95
C GLN A 183 12.29 10.95 -10.54
N PHE A 184 13.26 11.83 -10.80
CA PHE A 184 14.65 11.68 -10.37
C PHE A 184 14.96 12.42 -9.06
N ALA A 185 13.94 12.84 -8.30
CA ALA A 185 14.13 13.56 -7.05
C ALA A 185 14.82 12.71 -5.98
N LYS A 186 15.93 13.23 -5.45
CA LYS A 186 16.68 12.62 -4.35
C LYS A 186 16.40 13.39 -3.06
N VAL A 187 15.58 12.79 -2.21
CA VAL A 187 15.36 13.21 -0.82
C VAL A 187 16.42 12.55 0.07
N THR A 188 16.99 13.33 0.98
CA THR A 188 18.00 12.91 1.97
C THR A 188 17.62 13.49 3.34
N PRO A 189 17.13 12.68 4.29
CA PRO A 189 16.84 13.14 5.64
C PRO A 189 18.13 13.36 6.45
N GLN A 190 18.24 14.52 7.10
CA GLN A 190 19.31 14.87 8.03
C GLN A 190 18.74 15.20 9.41
N ILE A 191 19.44 14.78 10.47
CA ILE A 191 18.97 14.87 11.86
C ILE A 191 19.94 15.76 12.64
N GLU A 192 19.53 16.99 12.90
CA GLU A 192 20.31 17.97 13.67
C GLU A 192 19.94 17.85 15.16
N ARG A 193 20.85 17.34 16.00
CA ARG A 193 20.61 17.22 17.45
C ARG A 193 20.83 18.56 18.15
N ILE A 194 19.85 19.00 18.95
CA ILE A 194 19.91 20.26 19.71
C ILE A 194 20.72 20.02 20.99
N ALA A 195 21.93 20.57 21.10
CA ALA A 195 22.87 20.26 22.19
C ALA A 195 22.32 20.46 23.62
N SER A 196 21.33 21.34 23.81
CA SER A 196 20.71 21.65 25.11
C SER A 196 19.56 20.72 25.53
N SER A 197 19.12 19.75 24.70
CA SER A 197 17.96 18.90 25.01
C SER A 197 17.96 17.56 24.25
N ASN A 198 17.18 16.58 24.69
CA ASN A 198 16.97 15.35 23.89
C ASN A 198 15.93 15.60 22.78
N ALA A 199 16.25 16.54 21.88
CA ALA A 199 15.39 16.96 20.79
C ALA A 199 16.20 17.17 19.51
N VAL A 200 15.51 17.04 18.37
CA VAL A 200 16.09 17.12 17.03
C VAL A 200 15.30 18.05 16.13
N ILE A 201 16.00 18.67 15.19
CA ILE A 201 15.41 19.25 13.97
C ILE A 201 15.60 18.21 12.86
N LEU A 202 14.51 17.85 12.18
CA LEU A 202 14.52 16.94 11.05
C LEU A 202 14.51 17.74 9.76
N VAL A 203 15.62 17.74 9.02
CA VAL A 203 15.79 18.48 7.77
C VAL A 203 15.75 17.51 6.60
N PHE A 204 14.68 17.53 5.81
CA PHE A 204 14.64 16.85 4.53
C PHE A 204 15.33 17.74 3.49
N LYS A 205 16.53 17.34 3.05
CA LYS A 205 17.20 18.00 1.92
C LYS A 205 16.75 17.33 0.62
N VAL A 206 16.25 18.11 -0.31
CA VAL A 206 15.62 17.64 -1.55
C VAL A 206 16.38 18.18 -2.75
N GLU A 207 16.89 17.25 -3.56
CA GLU A 207 17.43 17.52 -4.88
C GLU A 207 16.34 17.13 -5.90
N GLU A 208 15.47 18.06 -6.33
CA GLU A 208 14.33 17.74 -7.22
C GLU A 208 14.72 17.16 -8.58
N GLY A 209 15.93 17.45 -9.06
CA GLY A 209 16.40 17.03 -10.38
C GLY A 209 15.66 17.72 -11.55
N ALA A 210 15.96 17.29 -12.77
CA ALA A 210 15.33 17.83 -13.99
C ALA A 210 13.85 17.41 -14.09
N LYS A 211 12.98 18.35 -14.51
CA LYS A 211 11.56 18.05 -14.71
C LYS A 211 11.37 17.20 -15.96
N VAL A 212 10.67 16.07 -15.79
CA VAL A 212 10.39 15.08 -16.82
C VAL A 212 9.11 15.43 -17.56
N LYS A 213 9.18 15.46 -18.90
CA LYS A 213 8.05 15.69 -19.81
C LYS A 213 7.63 14.41 -20.52
N VAL A 214 6.38 14.37 -20.98
CA VAL A 214 5.94 13.36 -21.95
C VAL A 214 6.62 13.63 -23.30
N GLY A 215 7.28 12.61 -23.86
CA GLY A 215 8.03 12.65 -25.12
C GLY A 215 7.16 12.23 -26.31
N GLY A 216 7.59 11.19 -27.03
CA GLY A 216 6.74 10.46 -27.96
C GLY A 216 5.82 9.47 -27.23
N ILE A 217 4.64 9.19 -27.78
CA ILE A 217 3.78 8.07 -27.37
C ILE A 217 3.56 7.19 -28.60
N HIS A 218 3.85 5.90 -28.47
CA HIS A 218 3.75 4.92 -29.53
C HIS A 218 3.00 3.68 -29.05
N PHE A 219 2.22 3.07 -29.93
CA PHE A 219 1.49 1.84 -29.65
C PHE A 219 2.05 0.68 -30.47
N THR A 220 1.97 -0.53 -29.93
CA THR A 220 2.34 -1.75 -30.66
C THR A 220 1.25 -2.81 -30.48
N GLY A 221 0.95 -3.55 -31.57
CA GLY A 221 -0.17 -4.50 -31.62
C GLY A 221 -1.54 -3.88 -31.90
N ASN A 222 -1.63 -2.56 -32.08
CA ASN A 222 -2.84 -1.88 -32.52
C ASN A 222 -3.06 -2.03 -34.03
N HIS A 223 -4.23 -2.54 -34.42
CA HIS A 223 -4.65 -2.79 -35.80
C HIS A 223 -6.03 -2.19 -36.09
N ALA A 224 -6.94 -2.20 -35.11
CA ALA A 224 -8.25 -1.55 -35.21
C ALA A 224 -8.16 -0.02 -35.20
N PHE A 225 -7.21 0.56 -34.46
CA PHE A 225 -7.08 2.01 -34.27
C PHE A 225 -5.65 2.51 -34.44
N SER A 226 -5.51 3.67 -35.10
CA SER A 226 -4.23 4.38 -35.20
C SER A 226 -3.87 5.10 -33.90
N ASP A 227 -2.58 5.21 -33.63
CA ASP A 227 -2.00 5.88 -32.46
C ASP A 227 -2.62 7.26 -32.21
N ARG A 228 -2.85 8.05 -33.26
CA ARG A 228 -3.46 9.39 -33.15
C ARG A 228 -4.90 9.36 -32.59
N LYS A 229 -5.63 8.27 -32.76
CA LYS A 229 -6.95 8.05 -32.12
C LYS A 229 -6.79 7.64 -30.66
N LEU A 230 -5.85 6.74 -30.35
CA LEU A 230 -5.57 6.28 -28.99
C LEU A 230 -5.06 7.44 -28.10
N ILE A 231 -4.07 8.20 -28.58
CA ILE A 231 -3.54 9.43 -27.93
C ILE A 231 -4.66 10.45 -27.69
N ARG A 232 -5.66 10.54 -28.57
CA ARG A 232 -6.79 11.47 -28.39
C ARG A 232 -7.75 11.03 -27.27
N ALA A 233 -7.87 9.73 -27.01
CA ALA A 233 -8.74 9.17 -25.96
C ALA A 233 -8.12 9.24 -24.55
N MET A 234 -6.79 9.25 -24.44
CA MET A 234 -6.09 9.66 -23.22
C MET A 234 -6.55 11.06 -22.78
N ARG A 235 -6.66 11.35 -21.48
CA ARG A 235 -7.09 12.63 -20.90
C ARG A 235 -5.91 13.49 -20.46
N HIS A 236 -4.92 12.86 -19.84
CA HIS A 236 -3.79 13.50 -19.19
C HIS A 236 -2.59 13.61 -20.13
N ASP A 237 -1.98 12.51 -20.55
CA ASP A 237 -0.76 12.55 -21.34
C ASP A 237 -1.00 12.97 -22.79
N ARG A 238 -0.05 13.76 -23.30
CA ARG A 238 0.01 14.23 -24.69
C ARG A 238 1.46 14.27 -25.10
N PRO A 239 1.83 13.73 -26.28
CA PRO A 239 3.19 13.83 -26.78
C PRO A 239 3.58 15.30 -27.01
N TYR A 240 4.88 15.57 -27.11
CA TYR A 240 5.38 16.91 -27.47
C TYR A 240 4.95 17.28 -28.90
N ALA A 241 3.83 17.98 -29.02
CA ALA A 241 3.30 18.50 -30.27
C ALA A 241 3.53 20.02 -30.37
N ILE A 242 3.80 20.49 -31.58
CA ILE A 242 3.84 21.92 -31.90
C ILE A 242 2.43 22.51 -31.66
N PRO A 243 2.28 23.68 -30.99
CA PRO A 243 0.98 24.29 -30.78
C PRO A 243 0.34 24.69 -32.13
N MET A 244 -0.69 23.96 -32.54
CA MET A 244 -1.55 24.38 -33.65
C MET A 244 -2.57 25.40 -33.13
N TYR A 245 -2.28 26.67 -33.39
CA TYR A 245 -2.98 27.88 -32.88
C TYR A 245 -4.45 28.07 -33.32
N PHE A 246 -5.17 27.00 -33.71
CA PHE A 246 -6.52 27.07 -34.30
C PHE A 246 -7.59 26.24 -33.57
N THR A 247 -7.30 25.72 -32.38
CA THR A 247 -8.28 25.04 -31.51
C THR A 247 -7.97 25.31 -30.04
N GLU A 248 -8.99 25.36 -29.19
CA GLU A 248 -8.92 25.64 -27.74
C GLU A 248 -8.23 24.55 -26.88
N LEU A 249 -7.40 23.70 -27.49
CA LEU A 249 -6.58 22.75 -26.77
C LEU A 249 -5.37 23.48 -26.14
N GLY A 250 -5.27 23.42 -24.81
CA GLY A 250 -4.07 23.85 -24.09
C GLY A 250 -2.87 22.92 -24.35
N VAL A 251 -2.24 23.04 -25.52
CA VAL A 251 -1.06 22.25 -25.93
C VAL A 251 0.23 22.80 -25.31
N LEU A 252 0.28 22.75 -23.97
CA LEU A 252 1.55 22.73 -23.24
C LEU A 252 1.95 21.27 -23.05
N SER A 253 3.22 20.95 -23.33
CA SER A 253 3.79 19.61 -23.13
C SER A 253 3.57 19.17 -21.67
N LYS A 254 2.72 18.16 -21.45
CA LYS A 254 2.35 17.79 -20.08
C LYS A 254 3.53 17.18 -19.33
N THR A 255 3.44 17.31 -18.02
CA THR A 255 4.42 16.78 -17.06
C THR A 255 4.21 15.28 -16.96
N PHE A 256 5.25 14.47 -17.09
CA PHE A 256 5.07 13.01 -17.03
C PHE A 256 4.85 12.56 -15.58
N ASP A 257 3.76 11.84 -15.36
CA ASP A 257 3.36 11.24 -14.09
C ASP A 257 2.85 9.83 -14.36
N LYS A 258 3.30 8.85 -13.56
CA LYS A 258 2.96 7.44 -13.74
C LYS A 258 1.47 7.18 -13.46
N ASP A 259 0.90 7.84 -12.45
CA ASP A 259 -0.49 7.55 -12.05
C ASP A 259 -1.49 8.12 -13.06
N LYS A 260 -1.18 9.28 -13.65
CA LYS A 260 -1.92 9.86 -14.78
C LYS A 260 -1.82 9.01 -16.05
N LEU A 261 -0.65 8.42 -16.33
CA LEU A 261 -0.51 7.45 -17.42
C LEU A 261 -1.37 6.20 -17.17
N ASN A 262 -1.35 5.64 -15.97
CA ASN A 262 -2.17 4.47 -15.62
C ASN A 262 -3.67 4.75 -15.80
N GLU A 263 -4.15 5.93 -15.37
CA GLU A 263 -5.53 6.36 -15.61
C GLU A 263 -5.85 6.45 -17.11
N ASP A 264 -4.96 7.03 -17.91
CA ASP A 264 -5.16 7.16 -19.35
C ASP A 264 -5.13 5.83 -20.11
N LEU A 265 -4.37 4.85 -19.64
CA LEU A 265 -4.35 3.50 -20.20
C LEU A 265 -5.64 2.73 -19.91
N GLU A 266 -6.15 2.77 -18.67
CA GLU A 266 -7.36 2.06 -18.27
C GLU A 266 -8.65 2.77 -18.72
N VAL A 267 -8.78 4.08 -18.43
CA VAL A 267 -10.00 4.87 -18.71
C VAL A 267 -10.04 5.36 -20.16
N GLY A 268 -8.90 5.80 -20.70
CA GLY A 268 -8.80 6.34 -22.07
C GLY A 268 -8.67 5.27 -23.13
N VAL A 269 -7.54 4.55 -23.12
CA VAL A 269 -7.18 3.58 -24.18
C VAL A 269 -8.06 2.32 -24.11
N ARG A 270 -8.04 1.58 -23.00
CA ARG A 270 -8.88 0.39 -22.80
C ARG A 270 -10.37 0.74 -22.87
N GLY A 271 -10.79 1.87 -22.28
CA GLY A 271 -12.16 2.38 -22.40
C GLY A 271 -12.61 2.52 -23.87
N LEU A 272 -11.80 3.15 -24.74
CA LEU A 272 -12.11 3.28 -26.17
C LEU A 272 -12.25 1.94 -26.89
N TYR A 273 -11.41 0.96 -26.56
CA TYR A 273 -11.48 -0.39 -27.11
C TYR A 273 -12.75 -1.13 -26.66
N GLN A 274 -13.04 -1.13 -25.36
CA GLN A 274 -14.25 -1.70 -24.78
C GLN A 274 -15.54 -1.04 -25.32
N ASP A 275 -15.51 0.27 -25.57
CA ASP A 275 -16.59 1.02 -26.21
C ASP A 275 -16.76 0.72 -27.70
N SER A 276 -15.79 0.03 -28.30
CA SER A 276 -15.81 -0.40 -29.70
C SER A 276 -16.09 -1.89 -29.88
N GLY A 277 -16.38 -2.61 -28.79
CA GLY A 277 -16.68 -4.06 -28.75
C GLY A 277 -15.50 -4.96 -28.40
N TYR A 278 -14.30 -4.42 -28.16
CA TYR A 278 -13.10 -5.20 -27.81
C TYR A 278 -13.06 -5.47 -26.31
N PHE A 279 -13.94 -6.36 -25.84
CA PHE A 279 -14.12 -6.64 -24.41
C PHE A 279 -12.86 -7.24 -23.75
N ARG A 280 -12.17 -8.16 -24.46
CA ARG A 280 -10.93 -8.82 -24.00
C ARG A 280 -9.64 -8.04 -24.32
N VAL A 281 -9.72 -6.73 -24.49
CA VAL A 281 -8.52 -5.89 -24.68
C VAL A 281 -7.61 -5.96 -23.45
N LEU A 282 -6.34 -6.28 -23.71
CA LEU A 282 -5.25 -6.23 -22.72
C LEU A 282 -4.26 -5.15 -23.13
N VAL A 283 -4.28 -4.04 -22.41
CA VAL A 283 -3.20 -3.04 -22.44
C VAL A 283 -2.13 -3.51 -21.46
N LYS A 284 -0.90 -3.72 -21.95
CA LYS A 284 0.22 -4.20 -21.13
C LYS A 284 0.96 -3.03 -20.49
N GLU A 285 1.84 -3.34 -19.53
CA GLU A 285 2.71 -2.33 -18.92
C GLU A 285 3.53 -1.59 -20.00
N PRO A 286 3.57 -0.25 -19.95
CA PRO A 286 4.29 0.54 -20.95
C PRO A 286 5.79 0.49 -20.73
N PHE A 287 6.55 0.37 -21.81
CA PHE A 287 8.00 0.57 -21.79
C PHE A 287 8.29 2.09 -21.77
N LEU A 288 9.14 2.51 -20.83
CA LEU A 288 9.45 3.91 -20.58
C LEU A 288 10.93 4.19 -20.90
N GLU A 289 11.19 4.94 -21.97
CA GLU A 289 12.54 5.31 -22.39
C GLU A 289 12.84 6.76 -21.98
N HIS A 290 13.68 6.92 -20.95
CA HIS A 290 14.12 8.23 -20.49
C HIS A 290 15.19 8.81 -21.43
N ILE A 291 14.87 9.92 -22.10
CA ILE A 291 15.77 10.61 -23.05
C ILE A 291 16.19 11.99 -22.54
N ASP A 292 17.49 12.29 -22.67
CA ASP A 292 18.05 13.60 -22.36
C ASP A 292 17.85 14.57 -23.53
N THR A 293 16.91 15.50 -23.36
CA THR A 293 16.53 16.50 -24.36
C THR A 293 17.46 17.71 -24.24
N GLN A 294 18.49 17.76 -25.09
CA GLN A 294 19.40 18.92 -25.18
C GLN A 294 18.76 20.18 -25.80
N THR A 295 17.47 20.14 -26.12
CA THR A 295 16.91 20.96 -27.20
C THR A 295 15.84 21.95 -26.72
N ASN A 296 16.19 23.23 -26.76
CA ASN A 296 15.21 24.30 -27.03
C ASN A 296 14.71 24.13 -28.48
N LYS A 297 13.79 23.17 -28.73
CA LYS A 297 13.15 22.95 -30.04
C LYS A 297 11.71 23.45 -30.08
N LEU A 298 11.50 24.66 -29.56
CA LEU A 298 10.46 25.52 -30.14
C LEU A 298 10.86 25.78 -31.61
N GLY A 299 9.91 25.78 -32.54
CA GLY A 299 10.17 25.89 -33.98
C GLY A 299 10.63 27.27 -34.47
N VAL A 300 11.27 28.07 -33.61
CA VAL A 300 11.69 29.45 -33.87
C VAL A 300 13.14 29.60 -33.37
N PRO A 301 14.09 30.06 -34.21
CA PRO A 301 15.48 30.27 -33.80
C PRO A 301 15.60 31.50 -32.92
N VAL A 302 15.38 31.36 -31.61
CA VAL A 302 15.62 32.42 -30.61
C VAL A 302 17.07 32.30 -30.12
N PRO A 303 17.98 33.23 -30.48
CA PRO A 303 19.43 33.04 -30.33
C PRO A 303 19.96 33.30 -28.91
N LEU A 304 19.08 33.53 -27.92
CA LEU A 304 19.47 34.06 -26.61
C LEU A 304 18.69 33.49 -25.41
N MET A 305 18.48 32.17 -25.35
CA MET A 305 18.12 31.50 -24.10
C MET A 305 18.96 30.24 -23.86
N ALA A 306 19.32 30.01 -22.60
CA ALA A 306 20.26 28.99 -22.17
C ALA A 306 19.82 27.57 -22.57
N LYS A 307 20.82 26.69 -22.79
CA LYS A 307 20.63 25.25 -23.04
C LYS A 307 20.15 24.57 -21.76
N SER A 308 18.84 24.60 -21.50
CA SER A 308 18.25 23.87 -20.38
C SER A 308 18.18 22.38 -20.74
N HIS A 309 18.85 21.53 -19.94
CA HIS A 309 18.80 20.08 -20.10
C HIS A 309 17.46 19.54 -19.59
N GLY A 310 16.48 19.46 -20.49
CA GLY A 310 15.20 18.82 -20.20
C GLY A 310 15.32 17.29 -20.22
N LYS A 311 14.56 16.60 -19.38
CA LYS A 311 14.34 15.16 -19.52
C LYS A 311 12.95 14.92 -20.11
N ALA A 312 12.85 13.95 -21.01
CA ALA A 312 11.56 13.47 -21.51
C ALA A 312 11.50 11.94 -21.42
N VAL A 313 10.28 11.38 -21.47
CA VAL A 313 10.05 9.93 -21.53
C VAL A 313 9.27 9.61 -22.79
N ASN A 314 9.84 8.78 -23.65
CA ASN A 314 9.08 8.12 -24.69
C ASN A 314 8.34 6.94 -24.07
N ILE A 315 7.07 6.76 -24.45
CA ILE A 315 6.15 5.78 -23.87
C ILE A 315 5.72 4.83 -24.99
N THR A 316 6.11 3.56 -24.90
CA THR A 316 5.74 2.52 -25.86
C THR A 316 4.78 1.53 -25.22
N ILE A 317 3.53 1.50 -25.68
CA ILE A 317 2.40 0.81 -25.06
C ILE A 317 2.04 -0.44 -25.88
N PRO A 318 2.25 -1.66 -25.38
CA PRO A 318 1.82 -2.87 -26.07
C PRO A 318 0.33 -3.15 -25.80
N ILE A 319 -0.43 -3.46 -26.86
CA ILE A 319 -1.85 -3.79 -26.79
C ILE A 319 -2.11 -5.13 -27.47
N GLU A 320 -2.89 -5.98 -26.82
CA GLU A 320 -3.57 -7.12 -27.45
C GLU A 320 -5.06 -6.77 -27.56
N GLU A 321 -5.52 -6.45 -28.78
CA GLU A 321 -6.89 -5.95 -29.00
C GLU A 321 -7.96 -7.01 -28.71
N GLY A 322 -7.66 -8.27 -29.02
CA GLY A 322 -8.62 -9.38 -28.96
C GLY A 322 -9.69 -9.33 -30.07
N PRO A 323 -10.64 -10.28 -30.08
CA PRO A 323 -11.78 -10.24 -30.99
C PRO A 323 -12.79 -9.17 -30.55
N ARG A 324 -13.55 -8.66 -31.53
CA ARG A 324 -14.69 -7.77 -31.31
C ARG A 324 -15.95 -8.59 -31.02
N TYR A 325 -16.66 -8.27 -29.94
CA TYR A 325 -17.87 -8.93 -29.48
C TYR A 325 -19.13 -8.10 -29.76
N GLN A 326 -20.27 -8.80 -29.92
CA GLN A 326 -21.61 -8.22 -30.04
C GLN A 326 -22.44 -8.45 -28.76
N MET A 327 -23.46 -7.63 -28.55
CA MET A 327 -24.43 -7.77 -27.48
C MET A 327 -25.36 -8.96 -27.77
N GLY A 328 -25.39 -9.92 -26.85
CA GLY A 328 -26.27 -11.09 -26.87
C GLY A 328 -27.62 -10.81 -26.23
N THR A 329 -28.07 -11.76 -25.42
CA THR A 329 -29.33 -11.64 -24.68
C THR A 329 -29.15 -10.79 -23.41
N LEU A 330 -30.12 -9.90 -23.16
CA LEU A 330 -30.23 -9.15 -21.90
C LEU A 330 -31.20 -9.87 -20.95
N LYS A 331 -30.68 -10.36 -19.84
CA LYS A 331 -31.42 -10.87 -18.70
C LYS A 331 -31.34 -9.85 -17.57
N ILE A 332 -32.45 -9.64 -16.86
CA ILE A 332 -32.51 -8.84 -15.64
C ILE A 332 -33.14 -9.73 -14.59
N VAL A 333 -32.48 -9.88 -13.44
CA VAL A 333 -32.88 -10.77 -12.34
C VAL A 333 -32.75 -10.01 -11.03
N SER A 334 -33.52 -10.40 -10.02
CA SER A 334 -33.27 -9.97 -8.64
C SER A 334 -31.97 -10.60 -8.13
N ALA A 335 -31.24 -9.89 -7.27
CA ALA A 335 -30.14 -10.47 -6.50
C ALA A 335 -30.66 -11.46 -5.44
N ASP A 336 -31.83 -11.18 -4.86
CA ASP A 336 -32.56 -12.04 -3.92
C ASP A 336 -33.46 -13.02 -4.70
N PRO A 337 -33.24 -14.35 -4.66
CA PRO A 337 -34.07 -15.32 -5.40
C PRO A 337 -35.55 -15.31 -5.00
N ASP A 338 -35.84 -15.02 -3.72
CA ASP A 338 -37.18 -15.05 -3.14
C ASP A 338 -37.96 -13.73 -3.28
N LYS A 339 -37.30 -12.64 -3.71
CA LYS A 339 -37.89 -11.29 -3.81
C LYS A 339 -38.00 -10.87 -5.27
N ALA A 340 -39.23 -10.75 -5.76
CA ALA A 340 -39.51 -10.18 -7.07
C ALA A 340 -39.12 -8.68 -7.13
N LEU A 341 -38.68 -8.23 -8.30
CA LEU A 341 -38.34 -6.82 -8.54
C LEU A 341 -39.57 -5.92 -8.42
N SER A 342 -39.39 -4.76 -7.80
CA SER A 342 -40.43 -3.73 -7.62
C SER A 342 -40.87 -3.08 -8.93
N LEU A 343 -40.01 -3.12 -9.97
CA LEU A 343 -40.31 -2.60 -11.31
C LEU A 343 -40.42 -3.73 -12.35
N LYS A 344 -41.35 -3.56 -13.30
CA LYS A 344 -41.58 -4.53 -14.39
C LYS A 344 -40.35 -4.63 -15.30
N VAL A 345 -39.81 -5.84 -15.46
CA VAL A 345 -38.65 -6.15 -16.32
C VAL A 345 -38.79 -5.62 -17.75
N GLU A 346 -40.00 -5.62 -18.31
CA GLU A 346 -40.26 -5.06 -19.66
C GLU A 346 -40.02 -3.54 -19.76
N ALA A 347 -40.33 -2.79 -18.69
CA ALA A 347 -40.05 -1.35 -18.64
C ALA A 347 -38.54 -1.11 -18.52
N LEU A 348 -37.88 -1.84 -17.63
CA LEU A 348 -36.43 -1.79 -17.44
C LEU A 348 -35.67 -2.11 -18.74
N LYS A 349 -36.11 -3.13 -19.50
CA LYS A 349 -35.53 -3.48 -20.81
C LYS A 349 -35.69 -2.39 -21.87
N LYS A 350 -36.72 -1.54 -21.80
CA LYS A 350 -36.92 -0.41 -22.72
C LYS A 350 -36.04 0.81 -22.40
N VAL A 351 -35.52 0.91 -21.18
CA VAL A 351 -34.55 1.97 -20.78
C VAL A 351 -33.13 1.64 -21.26
N PHE A 352 -32.84 0.38 -21.58
CA PHE A 352 -31.48 -0.06 -21.94
C PHE A 352 -31.05 0.44 -23.35
N PRO A 353 -29.91 1.14 -23.51
CA PRO A 353 -29.52 1.84 -24.75
C PRO A 353 -28.79 0.98 -25.78
N LEU A 354 -28.94 -0.34 -25.71
CA LEU A 354 -28.33 -1.35 -26.58
C LEU A 354 -29.36 -2.42 -26.93
N THR A 355 -29.40 -2.83 -28.20
CA THR A 355 -30.23 -3.91 -28.71
C THR A 355 -29.40 -5.19 -28.93
N GLN A 356 -30.06 -6.33 -29.11
CA GLN A 356 -29.37 -7.58 -29.42
C GLN A 356 -28.78 -7.52 -30.84
N GLY A 357 -27.49 -7.86 -30.98
CA GLY A 357 -26.73 -7.72 -32.22
C GLY A 357 -25.98 -6.38 -32.36
N ASP A 358 -26.25 -5.38 -31.53
CA ASP A 358 -25.41 -4.18 -31.46
C ASP A 358 -23.98 -4.55 -31.07
N VAL A 359 -23.00 -3.74 -31.51
CA VAL A 359 -21.63 -3.83 -31.00
C VAL A 359 -21.63 -3.44 -29.51
N LEU A 360 -21.01 -4.28 -28.67
CA LEU A 360 -20.95 -4.01 -27.23
C LEU A 360 -20.21 -2.68 -26.97
N ASN A 361 -20.79 -1.85 -26.10
CA ASN A 361 -20.20 -0.57 -25.69
C ASN A 361 -20.33 -0.42 -24.17
N VAL A 362 -19.20 -0.41 -23.47
CA VAL A 362 -19.16 -0.48 -22.00
C VAL A 362 -19.57 0.85 -21.34
N SER A 363 -19.34 1.99 -21.98
CA SER A 363 -19.81 3.29 -21.51
C SER A 363 -21.34 3.45 -21.62
N LYS A 364 -21.98 2.90 -22.65
CA LYS A 364 -23.45 2.78 -22.75
C LYS A 364 -24.01 1.91 -21.61
N LEU A 365 -23.38 0.76 -21.35
CA LEU A 365 -23.75 -0.10 -20.21
C LEU A 365 -23.57 0.67 -18.89
N ARG A 366 -22.40 1.26 -18.62
CA ARG A 366 -22.11 2.04 -17.42
C ARG A 366 -23.10 3.20 -17.23
N LYS A 367 -23.50 3.86 -18.32
CA LYS A 367 -24.56 4.87 -18.28
C LYS A 367 -25.91 4.26 -17.90
N ALA A 368 -26.31 3.15 -18.54
CA ALA A 368 -27.56 2.46 -18.22
C ALA A 368 -27.65 2.05 -16.75
N MET A 369 -26.54 1.58 -16.14
CA MET A 369 -26.50 1.28 -14.70
C MET A 369 -26.76 2.52 -13.84
N LYS A 370 -26.15 3.67 -14.17
CA LYS A 370 -26.42 4.95 -13.49
C LYS A 370 -27.86 5.43 -13.71
N ASP A 371 -28.39 5.27 -14.93
CA ASP A 371 -29.76 5.63 -15.28
C ASP A 371 -30.75 4.76 -14.46
N TYR A 372 -30.48 3.45 -14.28
CA TYR A 372 -31.25 2.58 -13.38
C TYR A 372 -31.16 3.02 -11.91
N THR A 373 -29.96 3.31 -11.38
CA THR A 373 -29.82 3.83 -10.01
C THR A 373 -30.57 5.14 -9.81
N SER A 374 -30.65 5.99 -10.83
CA SER A 374 -31.42 7.24 -10.79
C SER A 374 -32.92 6.95 -10.69
N VAL A 375 -33.46 6.10 -11.57
CA VAL A 375 -34.88 5.68 -11.55
C VAL A 375 -35.26 4.98 -10.24
N TYR A 376 -34.42 4.08 -9.73
CA TYR A 376 -34.68 3.41 -8.45
C TYR A 376 -34.59 4.36 -7.25
N GLY A 377 -33.70 5.37 -7.31
CA GLY A 377 -33.63 6.45 -6.34
C GLY A 377 -34.91 7.31 -6.29
N GLU A 378 -35.55 7.59 -7.44
CA GLU A 378 -36.85 8.28 -7.51
C GLU A 378 -37.96 7.49 -6.79
N TYR A 379 -37.92 6.16 -6.82
CA TYR A 379 -38.83 5.30 -6.06
C TYR A 379 -38.40 5.07 -4.59
N GLY A 380 -37.32 5.71 -4.13
CA GLY A 380 -36.84 5.66 -2.73
C GLY A 380 -35.85 4.53 -2.42
N PHE A 381 -35.40 3.76 -3.41
CA PHE A 381 -34.39 2.71 -3.22
C PHE A 381 -32.98 3.31 -3.30
N ILE A 382 -32.57 4.01 -2.23
CA ILE A 382 -31.31 4.76 -2.16
C ILE A 382 -30.09 3.82 -2.25
N ASP A 383 -30.16 2.66 -1.58
CA ASP A 383 -29.10 1.65 -1.59
C ASP A 383 -29.18 0.71 -2.81
N PHE A 384 -29.92 1.06 -3.86
CA PHE A 384 -30.03 0.24 -5.07
C PHE A 384 -28.66 0.06 -5.73
N THR A 385 -28.27 -1.20 -5.95
CA THR A 385 -27.10 -1.55 -6.75
C THR A 385 -27.50 -2.51 -7.88
N ALA A 386 -26.77 -2.42 -8.98
CA ALA A 386 -26.95 -3.31 -10.12
C ALA A 386 -25.58 -3.86 -10.54
N GLU A 387 -25.46 -5.18 -10.52
CA GLU A 387 -24.22 -5.89 -10.87
C GLU A 387 -24.36 -6.53 -12.25
N PRO A 388 -23.48 -6.20 -13.22
CA PRO A 388 -23.49 -6.83 -14.54
C PRO A 388 -22.66 -8.13 -14.53
N ASP A 389 -23.34 -9.26 -14.67
CA ASP A 389 -22.71 -10.56 -14.90
C ASP A 389 -22.57 -10.81 -16.42
N PHE A 390 -21.38 -11.22 -16.86
CA PHE A 390 -21.00 -11.30 -18.28
C PHE A 390 -20.72 -12.75 -18.69
N ASP A 391 -21.65 -13.33 -19.44
CA ASP A 391 -21.51 -14.65 -20.05
C ASP A 391 -20.95 -14.49 -21.48
N VAL A 392 -19.71 -14.93 -21.69
CA VAL A 392 -18.90 -14.62 -22.88
C VAL A 392 -18.78 -15.85 -23.78
N ASP A 393 -19.55 -15.88 -24.86
CA ASP A 393 -19.44 -16.87 -25.93
C ASP A 393 -18.33 -16.46 -26.90
N ASP A 394 -17.16 -17.09 -26.75
CA ASP A 394 -16.00 -16.87 -27.63
C ASP A 394 -16.17 -17.45 -29.05
N ALA A 395 -17.02 -18.47 -29.22
CA ALA A 395 -17.20 -19.12 -30.51
C ALA A 395 -18.04 -18.24 -31.44
N ASN A 396 -19.17 -17.74 -30.93
CA ASN A 396 -20.04 -16.82 -31.66
C ASN A 396 -19.62 -15.35 -31.53
N LYS A 397 -18.71 -15.02 -30.60
CA LYS A 397 -18.26 -13.65 -30.25
C LYS A 397 -19.42 -12.80 -29.75
N ILE A 398 -20.25 -13.39 -28.91
CA ILE A 398 -21.44 -12.78 -28.32
C ILE A 398 -21.24 -12.70 -26.80
N ILE A 399 -21.65 -11.59 -26.20
CA ILE A 399 -21.65 -11.42 -24.75
C ILE A 399 -23.10 -11.28 -24.28
N ASN A 400 -23.61 -12.30 -23.59
CA ASN A 400 -24.85 -12.23 -22.85
C ASN A 400 -24.62 -11.42 -21.56
N ILE A 401 -25.57 -10.57 -21.20
CA ILE A 401 -25.50 -9.76 -19.99
C ILE A 401 -26.66 -10.14 -19.08
N THR A 402 -26.34 -10.56 -17.86
CA THR A 402 -27.32 -10.80 -16.79
C THR A 402 -27.12 -9.72 -15.72
N LEU A 403 -28.00 -8.74 -15.70
CA LEU A 403 -28.01 -7.70 -14.67
C LEU A 403 -28.71 -8.26 -13.42
N LYS A 404 -27.96 -8.36 -12.32
CA LYS A 404 -28.50 -8.67 -10.98
C LYS A 404 -28.83 -7.35 -10.31
N PHE A 405 -30.09 -7.14 -9.96
CA PHE A 405 -30.56 -5.93 -9.30
C PHE A 405 -30.78 -6.22 -7.82
N ASP A 406 -30.02 -5.55 -6.96
CA ASP A 406 -30.28 -5.50 -5.53
C ASP A 406 -30.98 -4.18 -5.20
N GLU A 407 -32.28 -4.27 -4.93
CA GLU A 407 -33.12 -3.13 -4.56
C GLU A 407 -32.98 -2.74 -3.08
N GLN A 408 -32.33 -3.56 -2.24
CA GLN A 408 -32.26 -3.40 -0.79
C GLN A 408 -33.63 -3.02 -0.17
N LYS A 409 -33.68 -1.90 0.56
CA LYS A 409 -34.85 -1.38 1.28
C LYS A 409 -35.26 -0.03 0.70
N GLN A 410 -36.58 0.20 0.67
CA GLN A 410 -37.13 1.49 0.33
C GLN A 410 -37.02 2.45 1.54
N TYR A 411 -36.53 3.66 1.30
CA TYR A 411 -36.37 4.72 2.29
C TYR A 411 -37.38 5.85 2.06
N TYR A 412 -37.72 6.53 3.15
CA TYR A 412 -38.63 7.67 3.15
C TYR A 412 -37.98 8.86 3.87
N VAL A 413 -38.03 10.05 3.27
CA VAL A 413 -37.42 11.26 3.84
C VAL A 413 -38.27 11.78 5.00
N ARG A 414 -37.99 11.29 6.22
CA ARG A 414 -38.72 11.67 7.44
C ARG A 414 -38.47 13.11 7.88
N ARG A 415 -37.25 13.62 7.70
CA ARG A 415 -36.79 14.94 8.14
C ARG A 415 -35.56 15.35 7.33
N ILE A 416 -35.48 16.62 6.96
CA ILE A 416 -34.29 17.24 6.35
C ILE A 416 -33.76 18.28 7.34
N ASP A 417 -32.54 18.08 7.81
CA ASP A 417 -31.82 19.00 8.69
C ASP A 417 -30.68 19.68 7.94
N PHE A 418 -30.51 20.98 8.18
CA PHE A 418 -29.40 21.76 7.65
C PHE A 418 -28.41 22.06 8.78
N ALA A 419 -27.12 22.09 8.44
CA ALA A 419 -26.03 22.36 9.37
C ALA A 419 -25.01 23.32 8.74
N GLY A 420 -24.23 24.02 9.57
CA GLY A 420 -23.22 24.99 9.10
C GLY A 420 -23.77 26.35 8.65
N ASN A 421 -25.09 26.54 8.66
CA ASN A 421 -25.76 27.78 8.26
C ASN A 421 -25.67 28.88 9.35
N THR A 422 -24.47 29.34 9.66
CA THR A 422 -24.19 30.34 10.71
C THR A 422 -24.74 31.73 10.41
N THR A 423 -24.82 32.11 9.14
CA THR A 423 -25.32 33.42 8.67
C THR A 423 -26.74 33.36 8.08
N THR A 424 -27.12 32.23 7.48
CA THR A 424 -28.37 32.06 6.72
C THR A 424 -29.43 31.31 7.53
N ARG A 425 -30.65 31.85 7.59
CA ARG A 425 -31.78 31.20 8.28
C ARG A 425 -32.25 29.96 7.51
N ASP A 426 -32.50 28.85 8.22
CA ASP A 426 -32.98 27.56 7.69
C ASP A 426 -34.08 27.69 6.61
N LYS A 427 -35.14 28.46 6.89
CA LYS A 427 -36.27 28.70 5.96
C LYS A 427 -35.86 29.28 4.59
N VAL A 428 -34.73 30.00 4.51
CA VAL A 428 -34.22 30.57 3.24
C VAL A 428 -33.56 29.49 2.39
N ILE A 429 -32.99 28.45 3.00
CA ILE A 429 -32.40 27.30 2.29
C ILE A 429 -33.50 26.28 1.96
N ARG A 430 -34.38 26.00 2.91
CA ARG A 430 -35.48 25.02 2.80
C ARG A 430 -36.53 25.32 1.72
N ARG A 431 -36.56 26.53 1.16
CA ARG A 431 -37.46 26.92 0.06
C ARG A 431 -36.87 26.68 -1.34
N GLU A 432 -35.59 26.35 -1.43
CA GLU A 432 -34.85 26.07 -2.67
C GLU A 432 -34.69 24.53 -2.89
N LEU A 433 -35.37 23.72 -2.06
CA LEU A 433 -35.59 22.28 -2.22
C LEU A 433 -37.03 22.04 -2.71
#